data_AF-A0A258BEW1-F1
#
_entry.id   AF-A0A258BEW1-F1
#
_cell.length_a   1.000
_cell.length_b   1.000
_cell.length_c   1.000
_cell.angle_alpha   90.00
_cell.angle_beta   90.00
_cell.angle_gamma   90.00
#
_symmetry.space_group_name_H-M   'P 1'
#
loop_
_entity.id
_entity.type
_entity.pdbx_description
1 polymer ?
#
loop_
_entity_poly.entity_id
_entity_poly.type
_entity_poly.pdbx_seq_one_letter_code
_entity_poly.pdbx_strand_id
1 'polypeptide(L)'
;MTPGSIVRFLTWTASQPWGEAFRATLPVGGRTGSLARRFRGTPLEGRLFAKTGTVQGVNALSGFMLAASGETLVFSVIANDRPSEAASVVPVMDKLLLDIAAAN
;
A
#
# COMPACT_ATOMS: atom_id res chain seq x y z
N MET A 1 -9.77 -0.31 13.72
CA MET A 1 -9.52 0.69 12.67
C MET A 1 -10.02 0.13 11.35
N THR A 2 -10.74 0.90 10.52
CA THR A 2 -11.28 0.40 9.25
C THR A 2 -10.44 0.89 8.06
N PRO A 3 -10.46 0.19 6.91
CA PRO A 3 -9.81 0.67 5.70
C PRO A 3 -10.26 2.08 5.29
N GLY A 4 -11.56 2.36 5.38
CA GLY A 4 -12.12 3.68 5.05
C GLY A 4 -11.60 4.81 5.94
N SER A 5 -11.41 4.56 7.24
CA SER A 5 -10.80 5.55 8.14
C SER A 5 -9.35 5.85 7.79
N ILE A 6 -8.58 4.84 7.36
CA ILE A 6 -7.17 5.03 6.94
C ILE A 6 -7.12 5.81 5.63
N VAL A 7 -7.94 5.47 4.64
CA VAL A 7 -8.03 6.22 3.38
C VAL A 7 -8.37 7.68 3.68
N ARG A 8 -9.38 7.95 4.50
CA ARG A 8 -9.75 9.32 4.88
C ARG A 8 -8.60 10.07 5.56
N PHE A 9 -7.86 9.41 6.45
CA PHE A 9 -6.68 9.99 7.08
C PHE A 9 -5.60 10.31 6.05
N LEU A 10 -5.23 9.36 5.18
CA LEU A 10 -4.20 9.55 4.16
C LEU A 10 -4.58 10.66 3.16
N THR A 11 -5.84 10.70 2.71
CA THR A 11 -6.35 11.79 1.87
C THR A 11 -6.25 13.13 2.59
N TRP A 12 -6.58 13.18 3.88
CA TRP A 12 -6.42 14.41 4.68
C TRP A 12 -4.95 14.82 4.82
N THR A 13 -4.02 13.88 5.05
CA THR A 13 -2.58 14.20 5.11
C THR A 13 -2.05 14.76 3.79
N ALA A 14 -2.55 14.26 2.66
CA ALA A 14 -2.14 14.71 1.34
C ALA A 14 -2.56 16.15 1.04
N SER A 15 -3.60 16.68 1.71
CA SER A 15 -4.01 18.09 1.56
C SER A 15 -3.29 19.05 2.51
N GLN A 16 -2.42 18.57 3.40
CA GLN A 16 -1.69 19.42 4.32
C GLN A 16 -0.41 19.98 3.68
N PRO A 17 0.10 21.14 4.13
CA PRO A 17 1.37 21.71 3.62
C PRO A 17 2.58 20.79 3.76
N TRP A 18 2.54 19.88 4.72
CA TRP A 18 3.58 18.88 5.00
C TRP A 18 3.29 17.50 4.39
N GLY A 19 2.25 17.37 3.57
CA GLY A 19 1.80 16.08 3.01
C GLY A 19 2.87 15.35 2.20
N GLU A 20 3.67 16.09 1.42
CA GLU A 20 4.80 15.50 0.68
C GLU A 20 5.88 14.96 1.61
N ALA A 21 6.23 15.71 2.66
CA ALA A 21 7.19 15.26 3.67
C ALA A 21 6.69 14.00 4.38
N PHE A 22 5.40 13.94 4.71
CA PHE A 22 4.79 12.73 5.26
C PHE A 22 4.88 11.55 4.28
N ARG A 23 4.51 11.74 3.01
CA ARG A 23 4.60 10.69 1.97
C ARG A 23 6.03 10.17 1.81
N ALA A 24 7.02 11.06 1.90
CA ALA A 24 8.44 10.69 1.80
C ALA A 24 8.94 9.80 2.95
N THR A 25 8.24 9.77 4.09
CA THR A 25 8.56 8.84 5.19
C THR A 25 8.15 7.39 4.91
N LEU A 26 7.27 7.17 3.92
CA LEU A 26 6.73 5.85 3.64
C LEU A 26 7.72 5.00 2.82
N PRO A 27 7.83 3.69 3.12
CA PRO A 27 8.56 2.75 2.28
C PRO A 27 8.08 2.79 0.82
N VAL A 28 9.01 2.63 -0.11
CA VAL A 28 8.76 2.68 -1.55
C VAL A 28 8.86 1.28 -2.16
N GLY A 29 7.85 0.88 -2.93
CA GLY A 29 7.77 -0.38 -3.66
C GLY A 29 9.02 -0.66 -4.48
N GLY A 30 9.65 -1.80 -4.25
CA GLY A 30 10.86 -2.28 -4.94
C GLY A 30 12.14 -1.53 -4.56
N ARG A 31 12.10 -0.59 -3.59
CA ARG A 31 13.24 0.28 -3.29
C ARG A 31 13.65 0.31 -1.83
N THR A 32 12.73 0.52 -0.89
CA THR A 32 13.10 0.81 0.50
C THR A 32 12.27 0.06 1.54
N GLY A 33 12.86 -0.10 2.73
CA GLY A 33 12.20 -0.65 3.91
C GLY A 33 11.59 -2.03 3.68
N SER A 34 10.42 -2.26 4.27
CA SER A 34 9.67 -3.53 4.16
C SER A 34 9.10 -3.80 2.77
N LEU A 35 9.20 -2.85 1.84
CA LEU A 35 8.77 -2.99 0.45
C LEU A 35 9.93 -3.18 -0.53
N ALA A 36 11.19 -3.18 -0.07
CA ALA A 36 12.36 -3.25 -0.95
C ALA A 36 12.38 -4.47 -1.89
N ARG A 37 11.75 -5.59 -1.49
CA ARG A 37 11.62 -6.80 -2.32
C ARG A 37 10.23 -6.97 -2.97
N ARG A 38 9.24 -6.15 -2.60
CA ARG A 38 7.87 -6.23 -3.11
C ARG A 38 7.71 -5.28 -4.27
N PHE A 39 6.92 -5.65 -5.28
CA PHE A 39 6.68 -4.84 -6.48
C PHE A 39 7.92 -4.52 -7.34
N ARG A 40 9.05 -5.22 -7.15
CA ARG A 40 10.21 -5.08 -8.04
C ARG A 40 9.93 -5.74 -9.39
N GLY A 41 10.29 -5.09 -10.48
CA GLY A 41 10.02 -5.51 -11.86
C GLY A 41 8.56 -5.36 -12.26
N THR A 42 7.75 -4.61 -11.50
CA THR A 42 6.33 -4.39 -11.80
C THR A 42 6.04 -2.91 -12.04
N PRO A 43 4.88 -2.56 -12.62
CA PRO A 43 4.49 -1.16 -12.82
C PRO A 43 4.44 -0.31 -11.53
N LEU A 44 4.39 -0.93 -10.35
CA LEU A 44 4.38 -0.23 -9.06
C LEU A 44 5.77 0.02 -8.47
N GLU A 45 6.84 -0.47 -9.09
CA GLU A 45 8.21 -0.20 -8.66
C GLU A 45 8.51 1.31 -8.66
N GLY A 46 8.92 1.84 -7.51
CA GLY A 46 9.17 3.28 -7.35
C GLY A 46 7.93 4.16 -7.37
N ARG A 47 6.73 3.57 -7.49
CA ARG A 47 5.45 4.27 -7.69
C ARG A 47 4.44 4.00 -6.57
N LEU A 48 4.69 3.01 -5.72
CA LEU A 48 3.90 2.73 -4.52
C LEU A 48 4.65 3.18 -3.26
N PHE A 49 3.98 3.95 -2.41
CA PHE A 49 4.48 4.52 -1.15
C PHE A 49 3.55 4.09 -0.03
N ALA A 50 3.93 3.12 0.79
CA ALA A 50 2.98 2.52 1.72
C ALA A 50 3.63 1.96 2.97
N LYS A 51 2.87 2.00 4.07
CA LYS A 51 3.28 1.39 5.33
C LYS A 51 2.74 -0.03 5.42
N THR A 52 3.63 -0.97 5.76
CA THR A 52 3.26 -2.34 6.09
C THR A 52 2.83 -2.47 7.55
N GLY A 53 1.76 -3.23 7.80
CA GLY A 53 1.37 -3.75 9.11
C GLY A 53 1.37 -5.27 9.06
N THR A 54 2.03 -5.92 10.03
CA THR A 54 2.03 -7.38 10.13
C THR A 54 2.09 -7.77 11.60
N VAL A 55 1.06 -8.46 12.06
CA VAL A 55 0.96 -9.11 13.37
C VAL A 55 0.27 -10.46 13.16
N GLN A 56 0.30 -11.34 14.16
CA GLN A 56 -0.26 -12.70 14.01
C GLN A 56 -1.72 -12.65 13.54
N GLY A 57 -2.01 -13.32 12.43
CA GLY A 57 -3.35 -13.37 11.82
C GLY A 57 -3.76 -12.12 11.02
N VAL A 58 -2.91 -11.10 10.93
CA VAL A 58 -3.23 -9.83 10.24
C VAL A 58 -2.13 -9.36 9.30
N ASN A 59 -2.51 -9.05 8.06
CA ASN A 59 -1.68 -8.34 7.10
C ASN A 59 -2.38 -7.06 6.65
N ALA A 60 -1.64 -5.95 6.68
CA ALA A 60 -2.12 -4.65 6.22
C ALA A 60 -1.09 -3.94 5.34
N LEU A 61 -1.58 -3.22 4.35
CA LEU A 61 -0.80 -2.31 3.52
C LEU A 61 -1.68 -1.12 3.13
N SER A 62 -1.22 0.08 3.46
CA SER A 62 -1.96 1.31 3.19
C SER A 62 -1.01 2.41 2.78
N GLY A 63 -1.44 3.26 1.84
CA GLY A 63 -0.59 4.32 1.31
C GLY A 63 -1.11 4.90 0.00
N PHE A 64 -0.15 5.33 -0.82
CA PHE A 64 -0.36 6.00 -2.11
C PHE A 64 0.25 5.14 -3.22
N MET A 65 -0.39 5.13 -4.39
CA MET A 65 0.20 4.53 -5.59
C MET A 65 -0.11 5.37 -6.82
N LEU A 66 0.86 5.47 -7.73
CA LEU A 66 0.67 6.10 -9.04
C LEU A 66 0.15 5.04 -10.03
N ALA A 67 -1.08 5.22 -10.50
CA ALA A 67 -1.76 4.33 -11.43
C ALA A 67 -1.28 4.55 -12.88
N ALA A 68 -1.74 3.71 -13.80
CA ALA A 68 -1.34 3.75 -15.20
C ALA A 68 -1.82 5.00 -15.93
N SER A 69 -2.97 5.58 -15.57
CA SER A 69 -3.40 6.91 -16.09
C SER A 69 -2.50 8.06 -15.64
N GLY A 70 -1.69 7.86 -14.60
CA GLY A 70 -0.98 8.94 -13.90
C GLY A 70 -1.75 9.54 -12.73
N GLU A 71 -2.95 9.06 -12.41
CA GLU A 71 -3.64 9.43 -11.17
C GLU A 71 -2.92 8.84 -9.94
N THR A 72 -2.86 9.61 -8.85
CA THR A 72 -2.43 9.08 -7.55
C THR A 72 -3.63 8.56 -6.78
N LEU A 73 -3.65 7.25 -6.54
CA LEU A 73 -4.67 6.59 -5.75
C LEU A 73 -4.24 6.50 -4.28
N VAL A 74 -5.20 6.68 -3.38
CA VAL A 74 -5.06 6.43 -1.94
C VAL A 74 -5.75 5.10 -1.62
N PHE A 75 -5.04 4.19 -0.95
CA PHE A 75 -5.55 2.85 -0.70
C PHE A 75 -5.29 2.37 0.73
N SER A 76 -6.09 1.39 1.15
CA SER A 76 -5.86 0.61 2.36
C SER A 76 -6.41 -0.79 2.17
N VAL A 77 -5.56 -1.80 2.32
CA VAL A 77 -5.95 -3.22 2.31
C VAL A 77 -5.60 -3.81 3.66
N ILE A 78 -6.58 -4.44 4.30
CA ILE A 78 -6.45 -5.13 5.59
C ILE A 78 -7.06 -6.51 5.44
N ALA A 79 -6.29 -7.54 5.77
CA ALA A 79 -6.75 -8.91 5.87
C ALA A 79 -6.55 -9.37 7.32
N ASN A 80 -7.67 -9.62 8.01
CA ASN A 80 -7.72 -10.07 9.41
C ASN A 80 -8.14 -11.54 9.50
N ASP A 81 -8.02 -12.11 10.71
CA ASP A 81 -8.50 -13.44 11.08
C ASP A 81 -8.02 -14.56 10.15
N ARG A 82 -6.81 -14.38 9.62
CA ARG A 82 -6.17 -15.38 8.76
C ARG A 82 -5.72 -16.56 9.64
N PRO A 83 -6.17 -17.79 9.37
CA PRO A 83 -5.66 -18.98 10.06
C PRO A 83 -4.14 -19.04 9.95
N SER A 84 -3.46 -19.41 11.04
CA SER A 84 -1.99 -19.50 11.07
C SER A 84 -1.45 -20.40 9.97
N GLU A 85 -2.19 -21.48 9.66
CA GLU A 85 -1.84 -22.53 8.71
C GLU A 85 -2.16 -22.19 7.25
N ALA A 86 -2.93 -21.12 7.00
CA ALA A 86 -3.24 -20.70 5.64
C ALA A 86 -1.97 -20.22 4.92
N ALA A 87 -2.02 -20.11 3.59
CA ALA A 87 -0.97 -19.41 2.84
C ALA A 87 -0.96 -17.90 3.20
N SER A 88 0.18 -17.24 3.03
CA SER A 88 0.26 -15.79 3.18
C SER A 88 -0.66 -15.11 2.17
N VAL A 89 -1.44 -14.13 2.62
CA VAL A 89 -2.32 -13.34 1.74
C VAL A 89 -1.57 -12.19 1.05
N VAL A 90 -0.32 -11.93 1.43
CA VAL A 90 0.51 -10.86 0.88
C VAL A 90 0.63 -10.91 -0.65
N PRO A 91 0.88 -12.07 -1.29
CA PRO A 91 0.93 -12.14 -2.76
C PRO A 91 -0.40 -11.78 -3.43
N VAL A 92 -1.53 -12.14 -2.81
CA VAL A 92 -2.87 -11.80 -3.31
C VAL A 92 -3.11 -10.29 -3.17
N MET A 93 -2.75 -9.70 -2.04
CA MET A 93 -2.81 -8.24 -1.84
C MET A 93 -1.95 -7.51 -2.88
N ASP A 94 -0.74 -7.98 -3.13
CA ASP A 94 0.18 -7.36 -4.10
C ASP A 94 -0.38 -7.45 -5.52
N LYS A 95 -0.95 -8.60 -5.89
CA LYS A 95 -1.60 -8.79 -7.19
C LYS A 95 -2.82 -7.87 -7.35
N LEU A 96 -3.67 -7.76 -6.33
CA LEU A 96 -4.83 -6.86 -6.34
C LEU A 96 -4.42 -5.41 -6.57
N LEU A 97 -3.37 -4.94 -5.88
CA LEU A 97 -2.89 -3.57 -6.05
C LEU A 97 -2.32 -3.32 -7.46
N LEU A 98 -1.63 -4.32 -8.04
CA LEU A 98 -1.18 -4.25 -9.42
C LEU A 98 -2.35 -4.15 -10.40
N ASP A 99 -3.42 -4.91 -10.18
CA ASP A 99 -4.59 -4.91 -11.04
C ASP A 99 -5.36 -3.59 -10.95
N ILE A 100 -5.55 -3.05 -9.75
CA ILE A 100 -6.18 -1.73 -9.55
C ILE A 100 -5.33 -0.63 -10.20
N ALA A 101 -4.01 -0.68 -10.02
CA ALA A 101 -3.11 0.32 -10.60
C ALA A 101 -3.00 0.23 -12.12
N ALA A 102 -3.30 -0.92 -12.73
CA ALA A 102 -3.36 -1.07 -14.19
C ALA A 102 -4.72 -0.67 -14.78
N ALA A 103 -5.80 -0.84 -14.02
CA ALA A 103 -7.16 -0.52 -14.44
C ALA A 103 -7.53 0.96 -14.31
N ASN A 104 -6.72 1.72 -13.55
CA ASN A 104 -6.84 3.16 -13.39
C ASN A 104 -5.58 3.82 -13.91
#